data_AF-A0A6M8VVI8-F1
#
_entry.id   AF-A0A6M8VVI8-F1
#
_cell.length_a   1.000
_cell.length_b   1.000
_cell.length_c   1.000
_cell.angle_alpha   90.00
_cell.angle_beta   90.00
_cell.angle_gamma   90.00
#
_symmetry.space_group_name_H-M   'P 1'
#
loop_
_entity.id
_entity.type
_entity.pdbx_description
1 polymer ?
#
loop_
_entity_poly.entity_id
_entity_poly.type
_entity_poly.pdbx_seq_one_letter_code
_entity_poly.pdbx_strand_id
1 'polypeptide(L)'
;MFDLHKASVKKTIKRSLLIIGIAFIGILAYTSWDVLLANIQRANTFFLISSVVLAISGLFINGVYFQTLLLKHGCEAHASDGVKAFVTSQAAKYIPGKVWGVAYQIAHLGANKQSMASVSFAVVQANVEFVLGAIVFTLFTALAAVAWIVSPIYSLLVVGLGAVVFASLSSSFMVRAFIQGIVVRLFGLSGQAAARNRSTWKVSVMLFMGQSALYFFSLVFAIHSVFELSVNDMLVVIAIHSFSVVASSLVFLVPAGVGVREILFFALSKLLPLELTLEELAALVVLLRALQIVIEATAIGLAQFISPSRQRTRQR
;
A
#
# COMPACT_ATOMS: atom_id res chain seq x y z
N MET A 1 -31.30 -21.01 -9.70
CA MET A 1 -30.34 -22.14 -9.52
C MET A 1 -28.92 -21.80 -10.04
N PHE A 2 -28.77 -21.13 -11.18
CA PHE A 2 -27.45 -20.75 -11.74
C PHE A 2 -26.59 -19.81 -10.88
N ASP A 3 -27.19 -18.92 -10.07
CA ASP A 3 -26.42 -17.96 -9.26
C ASP A 3 -25.75 -18.58 -8.02
N LEU A 4 -26.36 -19.61 -7.44
CA LEU A 4 -25.80 -20.31 -6.28
C LEU A 4 -24.52 -21.07 -6.63
N HIS A 5 -24.46 -21.65 -7.84
CA HIS A 5 -23.26 -22.36 -8.30
C HIS A 5 -22.09 -21.40 -8.51
N LYS A 6 -22.31 -20.23 -9.13
CA LYS A 6 -21.27 -19.21 -9.34
C LYS A 6 -20.70 -18.68 -8.03
N ALA A 7 -21.52 -18.49 -7.00
CA ALA A 7 -21.07 -18.02 -5.69
C ALA A 7 -20.16 -19.06 -5.01
N SER A 8 -20.53 -20.34 -5.08
CA SER A 8 -19.75 -21.45 -4.52
C SER A 8 -18.38 -21.57 -5.21
N VAL A 9 -18.33 -21.59 -6.54
CA VAL A 9 -17.08 -21.68 -7.31
C VAL A 9 -16.12 -20.54 -6.98
N LYS A 10 -16.61 -19.29 -6.92
CA LYS A 10 -15.79 -18.13 -6.53
C LYS A 10 -15.21 -18.27 -5.12
N LYS A 11 -15.99 -18.79 -4.18
CA LYS A 11 -15.56 -19.00 -2.79
C LYS A 11 -14.48 -20.07 -2.71
N THR A 12 -14.63 -21.16 -3.45
CA THR A 12 -13.63 -22.24 -3.53
C THR A 12 -12.33 -21.74 -4.13
N ILE A 13 -12.38 -21.06 -5.29
CA ILE A 13 -11.17 -20.51 -5.94
C ILE A 13 -10.41 -19.58 -4.98
N LYS A 14 -11.11 -18.65 -4.31
CA LYS A 14 -10.47 -17.72 -3.35
C LYS A 14 -9.77 -18.45 -2.20
N ARG A 15 -10.41 -19.49 -1.64
CA ARG A 15 -9.84 -20.30 -0.56
C ARG A 15 -8.63 -21.09 -1.04
N SER A 16 -8.73 -21.74 -2.20
CA SER A 16 -7.62 -22.50 -2.79
C SER A 16 -6.43 -21.60 -3.07
N LEU A 17 -6.63 -20.42 -3.69
CA LEU A 17 -5.55 -19.47 -3.94
C LEU A 17 -4.88 -18.98 -2.66
N LEU A 18 -5.65 -18.73 -1.60
CA LEU A 18 -5.10 -18.35 -0.30
C LEU A 18 -4.25 -19.47 0.30
N ILE A 19 -4.76 -20.70 0.31
CA ILE A 19 -4.03 -21.87 0.85
C ILE A 19 -2.74 -22.09 0.07
N ILE A 20 -2.80 -22.06 -1.27
CA ILE A 20 -1.63 -22.20 -2.13
C ILE A 20 -0.62 -21.09 -1.85
N GLY A 21 -1.07 -19.83 -1.74
CA GLY A 21 -0.17 -18.71 -1.46
C GLY A 21 0.51 -18.80 -0.10
N ILE A 22 -0.21 -19.22 0.96
CA ILE A 22 0.36 -19.45 2.29
C ILE A 22 1.36 -20.62 2.26
N ALA A 23 0.98 -21.74 1.64
CA ALA A 23 1.87 -22.89 1.50
C ALA A 23 3.13 -22.51 0.72
N PHE A 24 3.01 -21.72 -0.34
CA PHE A 24 4.14 -21.23 -1.12
C PHE A 24 5.09 -20.37 -0.28
N ILE A 25 4.58 -19.40 0.49
CA ILE A 25 5.42 -18.60 1.40
C ILE A 25 6.06 -19.48 2.47
N GLY A 26 5.33 -20.46 3.02
CA GLY A 26 5.86 -21.40 4.01
C GLY A 26 7.00 -22.25 3.46
N ILE A 27 6.86 -22.74 2.22
CA ILE A 27 7.92 -23.46 1.51
C ILE A 27 9.12 -22.55 1.30
N LEU A 28 8.93 -21.33 0.79
CA LEU A 28 10.03 -20.38 0.59
C LEU A 28 10.77 -20.08 1.90
N ALA A 29 10.04 -19.85 2.99
CA ALA A 29 10.61 -19.60 4.31
C ALA A 29 11.39 -20.81 4.82
N TYR A 30 10.87 -22.02 4.63
CA TYR A 30 11.57 -23.26 5.00
C TYR A 30 12.85 -23.45 4.18
N THR A 31 12.79 -23.30 2.86
CA THR A 31 13.94 -23.54 1.97
C THR A 31 15.04 -22.50 2.12
N SER A 32 14.70 -21.29 2.57
CA SER A 32 15.67 -20.19 2.75
C SER A 32 15.99 -19.89 4.22
N TRP A 33 15.54 -20.75 5.15
CA TRP A 33 15.62 -20.47 6.58
C TRP A 33 17.05 -20.27 7.07
N ASP A 34 17.96 -21.15 6.65
CA ASP A 34 19.35 -21.11 7.10
C ASP A 34 20.07 -19.87 6.59
N VAL A 35 19.87 -19.53 5.31
CA VAL A 35 20.41 -18.31 4.67
C VAL A 35 19.85 -17.05 5.34
N LEU A 36 18.53 -17.01 5.55
CA LEU A 36 17.86 -15.90 6.20
C LEU A 36 18.35 -15.70 7.63
N LEU A 37 18.45 -16.78 8.41
CA LEU A 37 18.89 -16.73 9.80
C LEU A 37 20.36 -16.29 9.90
N ALA A 38 21.24 -16.83 9.06
CA ALA A 38 22.65 -16.45 9.02
C ALA A 38 22.82 -14.95 8.71
N ASN A 39 22.04 -14.44 7.75
CA ASN A 39 22.07 -13.03 7.37
C ASN A 39 21.46 -12.12 8.45
N ILE A 40 20.35 -12.53 9.08
CA ILE A 40 19.74 -11.77 10.20
C ILE A 40 20.69 -11.69 11.39
N GLN A 41 21.44 -12.76 11.70
CA GLN A 41 22.40 -12.75 12.81
C GLN A 41 23.56 -11.76 12.59
N ARG A 42 23.89 -11.48 11.32
CA ARG A 42 24.91 -10.49 10.93
C ARG A 42 24.32 -9.11 10.64
N ALA A 43 23.01 -8.95 10.82
CA ALA A 43 22.33 -7.77 10.33
C ALA A 43 22.76 -6.51 11.10
N ASN A 44 22.97 -5.42 10.35
CA ASN A 44 23.21 -4.12 10.95
C ASN A 44 21.92 -3.60 11.59
N THR A 45 21.88 -3.65 12.92
CA THR A 45 20.70 -3.28 13.72
C THR A 45 20.27 -1.83 13.49
N PHE A 46 21.23 -0.91 13.28
CA PHE A 46 20.91 0.49 13.03
C PHE A 46 20.12 0.68 11.74
N PHE A 47 20.57 0.08 10.64
CA PHE A 47 19.86 0.16 9.36
C PHE A 47 18.50 -0.57 9.44
N LEU A 48 18.45 -1.72 10.11
CA LEU A 48 17.20 -2.45 10.28
C LEU A 48 16.15 -1.63 11.04
N ILE A 49 16.49 -1.06 12.19
CA ILE A 49 15.58 -0.19 12.96
C ILE A 49 15.19 1.04 12.14
N SER A 50 16.15 1.67 11.47
CA SER A 50 15.89 2.84 10.63
C SER A 50 14.90 2.52 9.50
N SER A 51 15.01 1.35 8.88
CA SER A 51 14.06 0.90 7.85
C SER A 51 12.63 0.80 8.38
N VAL A 52 12.47 0.26 9.60
CA VAL A 52 11.16 0.11 10.25
C VAL A 52 10.58 1.48 10.60
N VAL A 53 11.38 2.38 11.17
CA VAL A 53 10.94 3.75 11.49
C VAL A 53 10.49 4.49 10.23
N LEU A 54 11.29 4.48 9.17
CA LEU A 54 10.95 5.13 7.90
C LEU A 54 9.67 4.57 7.29
N ALA A 55 9.49 3.26 7.32
CA ALA A 55 8.29 2.62 6.78
C ALA A 55 7.03 2.91 7.61
N ILE A 56 7.14 2.93 8.94
CA ILE A 56 6.05 3.35 9.84
C ILE A 56 5.68 4.81 9.57
N SER A 57 6.67 5.71 9.50
CA SER A 57 6.44 7.12 9.14
C SER A 57 5.73 7.25 7.80
N GLY A 58 6.15 6.49 6.80
CA GLY A 58 5.48 6.46 5.50
C GLY A 58 4.03 5.99 5.60
N LEU A 59 3.75 4.98 6.42
CA LEU A 59 2.36 4.53 6.63
C LEU A 59 1.48 5.60 7.27
N PHE A 60 2.02 6.41 8.20
CA PHE A 60 1.30 7.55 8.75
C PHE A 60 1.11 8.69 7.74
N ILE A 61 2.10 8.96 6.88
CA ILE A 61 1.94 9.89 5.74
C ILE A 61 0.81 9.44 4.82
N ASN A 62 0.71 8.14 4.52
CA ASN A 62 -0.42 7.58 3.78
C ASN A 62 -1.76 7.79 4.49
N GLY A 63 -1.80 7.69 5.82
CA GLY A 63 -2.97 8.03 6.62
C GLY A 63 -3.37 9.51 6.50
N VAL A 64 -2.39 10.43 6.51
CA VAL A 64 -2.63 11.87 6.29
C VAL A 64 -3.11 12.15 4.87
N TYR A 65 -2.56 11.45 3.88
CA TYR A 65 -3.03 11.53 2.50
C TYR A 65 -4.47 11.03 2.37
N PHE A 66 -4.79 9.89 2.96
CA PHE A 66 -6.15 9.37 3.01
C PHE A 66 -7.12 10.36 3.66
N GLN A 67 -6.75 10.99 4.78
CA GLN A 67 -7.53 12.05 5.41
C GLN A 67 -7.76 13.24 4.46
N THR A 68 -6.75 13.62 3.68
CA THR A 68 -6.87 14.68 2.68
C THR A 68 -7.89 14.31 1.60
N LEU A 69 -7.93 13.03 1.21
CA LEU A 69 -8.93 12.50 0.27
C LEU A 69 -10.33 12.44 0.88
N LEU A 70 -10.47 12.08 2.16
CA LEU A 70 -11.76 12.13 2.86
C LEU A 70 -12.36 13.54 2.83
N LEU A 71 -11.54 14.56 3.16
CA LEU A 71 -11.96 15.96 3.11
C LEU A 71 -12.28 16.41 1.67
N LYS A 72 -11.51 15.96 0.68
CA LYS A 72 -11.77 16.21 -0.75
C LYS A 72 -13.13 15.66 -1.17
N HIS A 73 -13.49 14.48 -0.67
CA HIS A 73 -14.75 13.80 -0.95
C HIS A 73 -15.85 14.10 0.08
N GLY A 74 -15.74 15.19 0.85
CA GLY A 74 -16.83 15.72 1.69
C GLY A 74 -17.04 15.01 3.04
N CYS A 75 -16.16 14.09 3.44
CA CYS A 75 -16.18 13.51 4.79
C CYS A 75 -15.43 14.43 5.77
N GLU A 76 -16.16 15.04 6.70
CA GLU A 76 -15.64 16.01 7.68
C GLU A 76 -15.11 15.31 8.94
N ALA A 77 -14.28 14.30 8.76
CA ALA A 77 -13.61 13.61 9.87
C ALA A 77 -12.49 14.47 10.45
N HIS A 78 -12.25 14.35 11.76
CA HIS A 78 -11.05 14.92 12.37
C HIS A 78 -9.81 14.18 11.85
N ALA A 79 -8.68 14.88 11.74
CA ALA A 79 -7.48 14.30 11.13
C ALA A 79 -6.97 13.04 11.85
N SER A 80 -7.03 13.04 13.19
CA SER A 80 -6.72 11.87 14.02
C SER A 80 -7.55 10.63 13.63
N ASP A 81 -8.85 10.84 13.38
CA ASP A 81 -9.81 9.77 13.19
C ASP A 81 -9.65 9.17 11.79
N GLY A 82 -9.43 10.01 10.76
CA GLY A 82 -9.11 9.53 9.42
C GLY A 82 -7.78 8.79 9.33
N VAL A 83 -6.72 9.31 9.97
CA VAL A 83 -5.41 8.64 10.04
C VAL A 83 -5.53 7.30 10.78
N LYS A 84 -6.17 7.28 11.95
CA LYS A 84 -6.39 6.05 12.72
C LYS A 84 -7.23 5.04 11.96
N ALA A 85 -8.30 5.49 11.28
CA ALA A 85 -9.13 4.65 10.43
C ALA A 85 -8.31 3.98 9.32
N PHE A 86 -7.46 4.77 8.63
CA PHE A 86 -6.58 4.25 7.58
C PHE A 86 -5.57 3.24 8.12
N VAL A 87 -4.79 3.60 9.14
CA VAL A 87 -3.71 2.73 9.66
C VAL A 87 -4.29 1.43 10.22
N THR A 88 -5.37 1.51 11.00
CA THR A 88 -6.01 0.32 11.57
C THR A 88 -6.61 -0.59 10.48
N SER A 89 -7.13 0.00 9.39
CA SER A 89 -7.67 -0.78 8.28
C SER A 89 -6.64 -1.62 7.52
N GLN A 90 -5.33 -1.38 7.72
CA GLN A 90 -4.29 -2.16 7.08
C GLN A 90 -4.30 -3.64 7.52
N ALA A 91 -4.69 -3.94 8.76
CA ALA A 91 -4.85 -5.34 9.21
C ALA A 91 -5.88 -6.09 8.36
N ALA A 92 -6.90 -5.40 7.88
CA ALA A 92 -8.00 -6.01 7.15
C ALA A 92 -7.62 -6.50 5.75
N LYS A 93 -6.46 -6.11 5.20
CA LYS A 93 -6.01 -6.58 3.86
C LYS A 93 -5.56 -8.03 3.84
N TYR A 94 -5.25 -8.59 5.01
CA TYR A 94 -4.97 -10.02 5.20
C TYR A 94 -6.26 -10.84 5.29
N ILE A 95 -7.41 -10.20 5.49
CA ILE A 95 -8.72 -10.85 5.51
C ILE A 95 -9.25 -10.96 4.07
N PRO A 96 -9.73 -12.15 3.65
CA PRO A 96 -10.34 -12.33 2.34
C PRO A 96 -11.47 -11.34 2.06
N GLY A 97 -11.38 -10.66 0.91
CA GLY A 97 -12.43 -9.79 0.39
C GLY A 97 -12.06 -8.33 0.20
N LYS A 98 -10.94 -7.83 0.77
CA LYS A 98 -10.47 -6.42 0.73
C LYS A 98 -11.48 -5.34 1.22
N VAL A 99 -12.78 -5.67 1.33
CA VAL A 99 -13.88 -4.80 1.76
C VAL A 99 -13.88 -4.53 3.26
N TRP A 100 -13.26 -5.40 4.08
CA TRP A 100 -13.28 -5.27 5.54
C TRP A 100 -12.57 -4.01 6.03
N GLY A 101 -11.50 -3.59 5.36
CA GLY A 101 -10.80 -2.35 5.70
C GLY A 101 -11.68 -1.12 5.43
N VAL A 102 -12.38 -1.11 4.28
CA VAL A 102 -13.34 -0.07 3.92
C VAL A 102 -14.53 -0.07 4.88
N ALA A 103 -15.09 -1.23 5.20
CA ALA A 103 -16.20 -1.37 6.16
C ALA A 103 -15.81 -0.85 7.55
N TYR A 104 -14.61 -1.17 8.03
CA TYR A 104 -14.07 -0.63 9.27
C TYR A 104 -13.97 0.90 9.22
N GLN A 105 -13.41 1.47 8.16
CA GLN A 105 -13.32 2.93 8.00
C GLN A 105 -14.70 3.60 8.00
N ILE A 106 -15.68 3.03 7.30
CA ILE A 106 -17.06 3.52 7.27
C ILE A 106 -17.69 3.48 8.67
N ALA A 107 -17.57 2.36 9.38
CA ALA A 107 -18.12 2.22 10.72
C ALA A 107 -17.45 3.18 11.72
N HIS A 108 -16.13 3.34 11.62
CA HIS A 108 -15.35 4.21 12.51
C HIS A 108 -15.66 5.70 12.28
N LEU A 109 -15.74 6.12 11.02
CA LEU A 109 -15.98 7.53 10.64
C LEU A 109 -17.46 7.90 10.63
N GLY A 110 -18.35 6.91 10.51
CA GLY A 110 -19.80 7.06 10.47
C GLY A 110 -20.42 7.42 11.82
N ALA A 111 -19.68 7.32 12.92
CA ALA A 111 -20.12 7.77 14.25
C ALA A 111 -20.30 9.30 14.36
N ASN A 112 -19.88 10.06 13.34
CA ASN A 112 -20.04 11.50 13.26
C ASN A 112 -21.47 11.92 12.86
N LYS A 113 -21.80 13.21 12.99
CA LYS A 113 -23.13 13.78 12.64
C LYS A 113 -23.48 13.73 11.14
N GLN A 114 -22.64 13.13 10.29
CA GLN A 114 -22.89 13.00 8.85
C GLN A 114 -23.74 11.76 8.56
N SER A 115 -24.49 11.76 7.46
CA SER A 115 -25.26 10.57 7.07
C SER A 115 -24.33 9.42 6.69
N MET A 116 -24.67 8.20 7.11
CA MET A 116 -23.89 6.99 6.80
C MET A 116 -23.68 6.80 5.29
N ALA A 117 -24.66 7.16 4.46
CA ALA A 117 -24.55 7.08 3.01
C ALA A 117 -23.48 8.03 2.46
N SER A 118 -23.41 9.27 2.97
CA SER A 118 -22.40 10.24 2.55
C SER A 118 -20.99 9.81 2.98
N VAL A 119 -20.82 9.34 4.22
CA VAL A 119 -19.54 8.81 4.71
C VAL A 119 -19.10 7.59 3.89
N SER A 120 -20.02 6.66 3.62
CA SER A 120 -19.73 5.47 2.82
C SER A 120 -19.24 5.83 1.43
N PHE A 121 -19.93 6.75 0.76
CA PHE A 121 -19.55 7.21 -0.57
C PHE A 121 -18.17 7.88 -0.58
N ALA A 122 -17.92 8.79 0.37
CA ALA A 122 -16.65 9.50 0.50
C ALA A 122 -15.47 8.57 0.79
N VAL A 123 -15.64 7.60 1.70
CA VAL A 123 -14.63 6.61 2.06
C VAL A 123 -14.29 5.73 0.86
N VAL A 124 -15.30 5.23 0.13
CA VAL A 124 -15.06 4.40 -1.06
C VAL A 124 -14.31 5.20 -2.14
N GLN A 125 -14.72 6.44 -2.42
CA GLN A 125 -14.01 7.31 -3.37
C GLN A 125 -12.57 7.58 -2.94
N ALA A 126 -12.35 7.89 -1.66
CA ALA A 126 -11.02 8.11 -1.11
C ALA A 126 -10.12 6.87 -1.26
N ASN A 127 -10.64 5.66 -1.03
CA ASN A 127 -9.86 4.44 -1.23
C ASN A 127 -9.53 4.17 -2.70
N VAL A 128 -10.47 4.37 -3.62
CA VAL A 128 -10.20 4.17 -5.06
C VAL A 128 -9.13 5.14 -5.52
N GLU A 129 -9.25 6.43 -5.17
CA GLU A 129 -8.24 7.44 -5.51
C GLU A 129 -6.90 7.14 -4.85
N PHE A 130 -6.90 6.72 -3.57
CA PHE A 130 -5.70 6.32 -2.84
C PHE A 130 -4.98 5.16 -3.53
N VAL A 131 -5.70 4.11 -3.93
CA VAL A 131 -5.11 2.95 -4.62
C VAL A 131 -4.51 3.33 -5.97
N LEU A 132 -5.20 4.16 -6.76
CA LEU A 132 -4.66 4.69 -8.02
C LEU A 132 -3.39 5.51 -7.78
N GLY A 133 -3.41 6.38 -6.77
CA GLY A 133 -2.26 7.15 -6.34
C GLY A 133 -1.09 6.27 -5.92
N ALA A 134 -1.33 5.24 -5.10
CA ALA A 134 -0.33 4.28 -4.64
C ALA A 134 0.27 3.45 -5.79
N ILE A 135 -0.53 3.08 -6.80
CA ILE A 135 -0.07 2.39 -8.01
C ILE A 135 0.89 3.29 -8.80
N VAL A 136 0.47 4.52 -9.10
CA VAL A 136 1.31 5.50 -9.82
C VAL A 136 2.61 5.72 -9.05
N PHE A 137 2.49 6.00 -7.76
CA PHE A 137 3.63 6.15 -6.86
C PHE A 137 4.62 4.99 -6.94
N THR A 138 4.16 3.78 -6.66
CA THR A 138 5.04 2.61 -6.58
C THR A 138 5.65 2.28 -7.95
N LEU A 139 4.91 2.49 -9.04
CA LEU A 139 5.40 2.31 -10.41
C LEU A 139 6.54 3.29 -10.72
N PHE A 140 6.38 4.57 -10.40
CA PHE A 140 7.42 5.57 -10.66
C PHE A 140 8.64 5.36 -9.76
N THR A 141 8.50 4.83 -8.53
CA THR A 141 9.64 4.37 -7.74
C THR A 141 10.37 3.21 -8.41
N ALA A 142 9.64 2.23 -8.96
CA ALA A 142 10.24 1.11 -9.68
C ALA A 142 11.04 1.59 -10.91
N LEU A 143 10.43 2.47 -11.71
CA LEU A 143 11.06 3.04 -12.90
C LEU A 143 12.26 3.92 -12.54
N ALA A 144 12.19 4.69 -11.45
CA ALA A 144 13.30 5.51 -10.98
C ALA A 144 14.49 4.65 -10.56
N ALA A 145 14.24 3.54 -9.84
CA ALA A 145 15.29 2.59 -9.47
C ALA A 145 15.98 1.97 -10.69
N VAL A 146 15.21 1.59 -11.73
CA VAL A 146 15.79 1.11 -13.01
C VAL A 146 16.57 2.22 -13.72
N ALA A 147 16.01 3.42 -13.81
CA ALA A 147 16.64 4.55 -14.48
C ALA A 147 17.96 4.96 -13.81
N TRP A 148 18.07 4.81 -12.49
CA TRP A 148 19.30 5.09 -11.74
C TRP A 148 20.48 4.23 -12.19
N ILE A 149 20.24 2.96 -12.54
CA ILE A 149 21.28 2.04 -13.04
C ILE A 149 21.96 2.61 -14.29
N VAL A 150 21.20 3.31 -15.12
CA VAL A 150 21.71 3.98 -16.34
C VAL A 150 22.30 5.35 -15.99
N SER A 151 21.56 6.18 -15.25
CA SER A 151 22.00 7.50 -14.83
C SER A 151 21.13 8.06 -13.69
N PRO A 152 21.73 8.65 -12.63
CA PRO A 152 20.99 9.36 -11.59
C PRO A 152 20.08 10.49 -12.14
N ILE A 153 20.49 11.14 -13.23
CA ILE A 153 19.70 12.21 -13.87
C ILE A 153 18.38 11.64 -14.42
N TYR A 154 18.41 10.46 -15.05
CA TYR A 154 17.19 9.82 -15.56
C TYR A 154 16.26 9.40 -14.42
N SER A 155 16.80 8.93 -13.30
CA SER A 155 15.99 8.68 -12.10
C SER A 155 15.27 9.94 -11.61
N LEU A 156 15.96 11.07 -11.55
CA LEU A 156 15.34 12.35 -11.16
C LEU A 156 14.25 12.79 -12.15
N LEU A 157 14.47 12.62 -13.46
CA LEU A 157 13.45 12.91 -14.48
C LEU A 157 12.23 12.01 -14.33
N VAL A 158 12.41 10.73 -14.04
CA VAL A 158 11.31 9.78 -13.80
C VAL A 158 10.52 10.16 -12.55
N VAL A 159 11.20 10.53 -11.45
CA VAL A 159 10.53 11.02 -10.24
C VAL A 159 9.75 12.31 -10.53
N GLY A 160 10.34 13.25 -11.26
CA GLY A 160 9.68 14.49 -11.67
C GLY A 160 8.43 14.23 -12.53
N LEU A 161 8.53 13.32 -13.50
CA LEU A 161 7.40 12.89 -14.31
C LEU A 161 6.30 12.24 -13.46
N GLY A 162 6.68 11.38 -12.50
CA GLY A 162 5.76 10.77 -11.56
C GLY A 162 4.99 11.79 -10.73
N ALA A 163 5.67 12.83 -10.25
CA ALA A 163 5.05 13.93 -9.52
C ALA A 163 4.03 14.70 -10.40
N VAL A 164 4.36 14.96 -11.68
CA VAL A 164 3.45 15.63 -12.63
C VAL A 164 2.22 14.76 -12.94
N VAL A 165 2.41 13.45 -13.17
CA VAL A 165 1.32 12.50 -13.40
C VAL A 165 0.41 12.43 -12.17
N PHE A 166 1.00 12.36 -10.98
CA PHE A 166 0.26 12.31 -9.73
C PHE A 166 -0.50 13.61 -9.42
N ALA A 167 0.11 14.78 -9.72
CA ALA A 167 -0.56 16.08 -9.63
C ALA A 167 -1.77 16.15 -10.56
N SER A 168 -1.61 15.65 -11.79
CA SER A 168 -2.67 15.59 -12.80
C SER A 168 -3.80 14.65 -12.35
N LEU A 169 -3.47 13.48 -11.82
CA LEU A 169 -4.43 12.52 -11.27
C LEU A 169 -5.22 13.15 -10.10
N SER A 170 -4.52 13.83 -9.18
CA SER A 170 -5.10 14.44 -7.98
C SER A 170 -6.00 15.65 -8.28
N SER A 171 -5.72 16.39 -9.36
CA SER A 171 -6.45 17.60 -9.74
C SER A 171 -7.58 17.36 -10.77
N SER A 172 -7.46 16.31 -11.59
CA SER A 172 -8.35 16.08 -12.72
C SER A 172 -9.82 15.87 -12.30
N PHE A 173 -10.70 16.68 -12.91
CA PHE A 173 -12.14 16.48 -12.82
C PHE A 173 -12.57 15.16 -13.49
N MET A 174 -11.93 14.79 -14.61
CA MET A 174 -12.25 13.55 -15.33
C MET A 174 -11.97 12.32 -14.49
N VAL A 175 -10.86 12.30 -13.75
CA VAL A 175 -10.51 11.19 -12.84
C VAL A 175 -11.56 11.08 -11.74
N ARG A 176 -11.99 12.21 -11.16
CA ARG A 176 -13.07 12.23 -10.17
C ARG A 176 -14.38 11.69 -10.73
N ALA A 177 -14.80 12.15 -11.92
CA ALA A 177 -16.00 11.68 -12.59
C ALA A 177 -15.93 10.18 -12.92
N PHE A 178 -14.78 9.70 -13.37
CA PHE A 178 -14.52 8.28 -13.64
C PHE A 178 -14.62 7.43 -12.37
N ILE A 179 -13.97 7.85 -11.28
CA ILE A 179 -14.05 7.18 -9.97
C ILE A 179 -15.51 7.15 -9.50
N GLN A 180 -16.23 8.27 -9.59
CA GLN A 180 -17.65 8.32 -9.25
C GLN A 180 -18.47 7.33 -10.08
N GLY A 181 -18.24 7.26 -11.39
CA GLY A 181 -18.91 6.30 -12.27
C GLY A 181 -18.65 4.85 -11.86
N ILE A 182 -17.39 4.51 -11.50
CA ILE A 182 -17.04 3.19 -10.97
C ILE A 182 -17.77 2.91 -9.65
N VAL A 183 -17.76 3.87 -8.72
CA VAL A 183 -18.37 3.69 -7.40
C VAL A 183 -19.88 3.47 -7.50
N VAL A 184 -20.57 4.28 -8.29
CA VAL A 184 -22.01 4.15 -8.54
C VAL A 184 -22.31 2.82 -9.21
N ARG A 185 -21.55 2.43 -10.25
CA ARG A 185 -21.80 1.21 -11.03
C ARG A 185 -21.51 -0.07 -10.26
N LEU A 186 -20.45 -0.11 -9.46
CA LEU A 186 -20.01 -1.32 -8.76
C LEU A 186 -20.66 -1.49 -7.39
N PHE A 187 -20.97 -0.39 -6.69
CA PHE A 187 -21.47 -0.44 -5.31
C PHE A 187 -22.89 0.09 -5.15
N GLY A 188 -23.51 0.67 -6.19
CA GLY A 188 -24.86 1.22 -6.10
C GLY A 188 -24.97 2.41 -5.14
N LEU A 189 -23.83 3.00 -4.75
CA LEU A 189 -23.81 4.13 -3.83
C LEU A 189 -24.07 5.41 -4.62
N SER A 190 -25.30 5.92 -4.54
CA SER A 190 -25.66 7.24 -5.02
C SER A 190 -25.60 8.24 -3.86
N GLY A 191 -24.68 9.18 -3.94
CA GLY A 191 -24.55 10.24 -2.95
C GLY A 191 -23.95 11.48 -3.61
N GLN A 192 -24.54 12.63 -3.35
CA GLN A 192 -23.86 13.91 -3.53
C GLN A 192 -23.09 14.15 -2.25
N ALA A 193 -21.90 13.58 -2.11
CA ALA A 193 -20.96 14.21 -1.20
C ALA A 193 -20.78 15.64 -1.70
N ALA A 194 -20.95 16.63 -0.82
CA ALA A 194 -20.67 18.02 -1.13
C ALA A 194 -19.15 18.11 -1.37
N ALA A 195 -18.73 17.78 -2.59
CA ALA A 195 -17.34 17.76 -2.98
C ALA A 195 -16.82 19.17 -2.74
N ARG A 196 -15.98 19.34 -1.72
CA ARG A 196 -15.30 20.60 -1.53
C ARG A 196 -14.39 20.73 -2.73
N ASN A 197 -14.64 21.73 -3.58
CA ASN A 197 -13.77 22.05 -4.71
C ASN A 197 -12.46 22.70 -4.22
N ARG A 198 -11.84 22.08 -3.21
CA ARG A 198 -10.55 22.46 -2.69
C ARG A 198 -9.53 21.65 -3.46
N SER A 199 -8.78 22.35 -4.30
CA SER A 199 -7.64 21.78 -5.01
C SER A 199 -6.61 21.29 -3.99
N THR A 200 -6.48 19.97 -3.82
CA THR A 200 -5.54 19.35 -2.86
C THR A 200 -4.22 18.95 -3.49
N TRP A 201 -4.04 19.12 -4.80
CA TRP A 201 -2.91 18.53 -5.54
C TRP A 201 -1.54 18.91 -4.98
N LYS A 202 -1.34 20.15 -4.50
CA LYS A 202 -0.05 20.57 -3.91
C LYS A 202 0.30 19.72 -2.69
N VAL A 203 -0.65 19.58 -1.77
CA VAL A 203 -0.49 18.76 -0.56
C VAL A 203 -0.33 17.29 -0.95
N SER A 204 -1.14 16.79 -1.88
CA SER A 204 -1.03 15.42 -2.38
C SER A 204 0.36 15.15 -2.96
N VAL A 205 0.92 16.04 -3.79
CA VAL A 205 2.26 15.89 -4.38
C VAL A 205 3.35 15.95 -3.32
N MET A 206 3.24 16.84 -2.33
CA MET A 206 4.21 16.88 -1.22
C MET A 206 4.19 15.56 -0.42
N LEU A 207 3.01 15.05 -0.09
CA LEU A 207 2.85 13.76 0.59
C LEU A 207 3.36 12.61 -0.28
N PHE A 208 3.14 12.65 -1.60
CA PHE A 208 3.69 11.70 -2.56
C PHE A 208 5.22 11.68 -2.55
N MET A 209 5.86 12.85 -2.63
CA MET A 209 7.32 12.95 -2.66
C MET A 209 7.92 12.47 -1.33
N GLY A 210 7.33 12.87 -0.20
CA GLY A 210 7.74 12.40 1.12
C GLY A 210 7.59 10.89 1.28
N GLN A 211 6.43 10.36 0.90
CA GLN A 211 6.18 8.91 0.93
C GLN A 211 7.15 8.14 0.03
N SER A 212 7.46 8.68 -1.15
CA SER A 212 8.37 8.05 -2.09
C SER A 212 9.78 7.92 -1.56
N ALA A 213 10.30 9.01 -0.98
CA ALA A 213 11.59 8.97 -0.32
C ALA A 213 11.60 7.96 0.85
N LEU A 214 10.60 8.00 1.74
CA LEU A 214 10.53 7.10 2.89
C LEU A 214 10.42 5.63 2.49
N TYR A 215 9.61 5.31 1.48
CA TYR A 215 9.47 3.94 0.99
C TYR A 215 10.76 3.46 0.33
N PHE A 216 11.37 4.27 -0.53
CA PHE A 216 12.62 3.92 -1.20
C PHE A 216 13.76 3.69 -0.17
N PHE A 217 13.98 4.63 0.74
CA PHE A 217 15.03 4.50 1.75
C PHE A 217 14.74 3.41 2.78
N SER A 218 13.47 3.14 3.12
CA SER A 218 13.16 1.99 3.97
C SER A 218 13.52 0.67 3.31
N LEU A 219 13.30 0.50 2.00
CA LEU A 219 13.75 -0.70 1.29
C LEU A 219 15.28 -0.78 1.18
N VAL A 220 15.96 0.32 0.85
CA VAL A 220 17.43 0.38 0.82
C VAL A 220 18.00 -0.06 2.16
N PHE A 221 17.52 0.51 3.27
CA PHE A 221 18.01 0.16 4.61
C PHE A 221 17.65 -1.25 5.02
N ALA A 222 16.45 -1.74 4.69
CA ALA A 222 16.05 -3.12 4.98
C ALA A 222 16.96 -4.12 4.27
N ILE A 223 17.19 -3.94 2.97
CA ILE A 223 18.04 -4.83 2.16
C ILE A 223 19.49 -4.74 2.64
N HIS A 224 20.05 -3.53 2.72
CA HIS A 224 21.44 -3.31 3.15
C HIS A 224 21.71 -3.77 4.59
N SER A 225 20.69 -3.77 5.45
CA SER A 225 20.87 -4.25 6.82
C SER A 225 21.13 -5.74 6.91
N VAL A 226 20.62 -6.56 5.97
CA VAL A 226 20.68 -8.03 6.04
C VAL A 226 21.55 -8.63 4.94
N PHE A 227 21.61 -8.00 3.77
CA PHE A 227 22.33 -8.49 2.60
C PHE A 227 23.41 -7.50 2.16
N GLU A 228 24.61 -8.01 1.90
CA GLU A 228 25.75 -7.24 1.38
C GLU A 228 25.67 -7.10 -0.15
N LEU A 229 24.57 -6.54 -0.65
CA LEU A 229 24.37 -6.34 -2.08
C LEU A 229 25.12 -5.11 -2.59
N SER A 230 25.54 -5.17 -3.85
CA SER A 230 25.98 -3.97 -4.56
C SER A 230 24.82 -2.97 -4.66
N VAL A 231 25.12 -1.68 -4.82
CA VAL A 231 24.10 -0.64 -4.99
C VAL A 231 23.21 -0.95 -6.20
N ASN A 232 23.78 -1.46 -7.29
CA ASN A 232 23.03 -1.80 -8.50
C ASN A 232 22.06 -2.97 -8.25
N ASP A 233 22.52 -4.05 -7.61
CA ASP A 233 21.66 -5.21 -7.29
C ASP A 233 20.53 -4.82 -6.34
N MET A 234 20.82 -3.98 -5.34
CA MET A 234 19.80 -3.47 -4.44
C MET A 234 18.73 -2.64 -5.18
N LEU A 235 19.13 -1.79 -6.14
CA LEU A 235 18.20 -1.03 -6.97
C LEU A 235 17.36 -1.95 -7.87
N VAL A 236 17.96 -3.00 -8.45
CA VAL A 236 17.25 -4.04 -9.21
C VAL A 236 16.22 -4.74 -8.32
N VAL A 237 16.59 -5.14 -7.11
CA VAL A 237 15.67 -5.75 -6.13
C VAL A 237 14.52 -4.81 -5.77
N ILE A 238 14.80 -3.52 -5.53
CA ILE A 238 13.78 -2.50 -5.24
C ILE A 238 12.82 -2.33 -6.43
N ALA A 239 13.35 -2.31 -7.65
CA ALA A 239 12.54 -2.22 -8.87
C ALA A 239 11.64 -3.44 -9.02
N ILE A 240 12.19 -4.66 -8.92
CA ILE A 240 11.44 -5.92 -9.00
C ILE A 240 10.36 -5.96 -7.91
N HIS A 241 10.72 -5.64 -6.67
CA HIS A 241 9.77 -5.58 -5.56
C HIS A 241 8.64 -4.61 -5.89
N SER A 242 8.96 -3.39 -6.29
CA SER A 242 7.99 -2.34 -6.61
C SER A 242 7.06 -2.72 -7.77
N PHE A 243 7.57 -3.30 -8.85
CA PHE A 243 6.75 -3.84 -9.94
C PHE A 243 5.82 -4.97 -9.47
N SER A 244 6.33 -5.88 -8.63
CA SER A 244 5.52 -6.97 -8.07
C SER A 244 4.41 -6.42 -7.16
N VAL A 245 4.64 -5.33 -6.42
CA VAL A 245 3.62 -4.63 -5.62
C VAL A 245 2.52 -4.08 -6.53
N VAL A 246 2.89 -3.37 -7.60
CA VAL A 246 1.95 -2.78 -8.55
C VAL A 246 1.08 -3.86 -9.18
N ALA A 247 1.71 -4.89 -9.75
CA ALA A 247 0.99 -5.97 -10.41
C ALA A 247 0.09 -6.78 -9.46
N SER A 248 0.57 -7.09 -8.24
CA SER A 248 -0.24 -7.80 -7.25
C SER A 248 -1.40 -6.94 -6.69
N SER A 249 -1.26 -5.61 -6.69
CA SER A 249 -2.35 -4.70 -6.27
C SER A 249 -3.53 -4.74 -7.23
N LEU A 250 -3.30 -5.00 -8.52
CA LEU A 250 -4.33 -5.17 -9.54
C LEU A 250 -5.09 -6.51 -9.40
N VAL A 251 -4.54 -7.48 -8.67
CA VAL A 251 -5.21 -8.76 -8.40
C VAL A 251 -6.12 -8.61 -7.16
N PHE A 252 -7.40 -8.33 -7.40
CA PHE A 252 -8.39 -8.15 -6.33
C PHE A 252 -8.79 -9.44 -5.60
N LEU A 253 -8.56 -10.61 -6.21
CA LEU A 253 -9.04 -11.89 -5.68
C LEU A 253 -8.20 -12.44 -4.52
N VAL A 254 -6.92 -12.05 -4.46
CA VAL A 254 -5.94 -12.65 -3.54
C VAL A 254 -5.66 -11.68 -2.38
N PRO A 255 -5.83 -12.12 -1.11
CA PRO A 255 -5.54 -11.28 0.06
C PRO A 255 -4.07 -10.86 0.08
N ALA A 256 -3.82 -9.56 0.31
CA ALA A 256 -2.49 -8.94 0.31
C ALA A 256 -1.57 -9.29 -0.89
N GLY A 257 -2.13 -9.80 -2.00
CA GLY A 257 -1.35 -10.29 -3.14
C GLY A 257 -0.45 -11.49 -2.83
N VAL A 258 -0.73 -12.24 -1.75
CA VAL A 258 0.07 -13.39 -1.28
C VAL A 258 0.18 -14.46 -2.37
N GLY A 259 1.39 -14.89 -2.67
CA GLY A 259 1.72 -15.82 -3.75
C GLY A 259 1.95 -15.10 -5.09
N VAL A 260 1.03 -14.22 -5.49
CA VAL A 260 1.15 -13.48 -6.77
C VAL A 260 2.37 -12.58 -6.77
N ARG A 261 2.57 -11.81 -5.68
CA ARG A 261 3.70 -10.89 -5.58
C ARG A 261 5.03 -11.64 -5.62
N GLU A 262 5.12 -12.74 -4.90
CA GLU A 262 6.32 -13.58 -4.83
C GLU A 262 6.63 -14.24 -6.17
N ILE A 263 5.63 -14.83 -6.83
CA ILE A 263 5.79 -15.41 -8.18
C ILE A 263 6.29 -14.34 -9.16
N LEU A 264 5.70 -13.15 -9.14
CA LEU A 264 6.12 -12.04 -10.00
C LEU A 264 7.53 -11.55 -9.65
N PHE A 265 7.90 -11.53 -8.38
CA PHE A 265 9.26 -11.19 -7.95
C PHE A 265 10.28 -12.15 -8.58
N PHE A 266 10.07 -13.46 -8.48
CA PHE A 266 10.94 -14.47 -9.11
C PHE A 266 10.88 -14.44 -10.64
N ALA A 267 9.73 -14.15 -11.24
CA ALA A 267 9.61 -14.06 -12.68
C ALA A 267 10.41 -12.87 -13.23
N LEU A 268 10.30 -11.71 -12.58
CA LEU A 268 11.01 -10.50 -12.96
C LEU A 268 12.51 -10.57 -12.64
N SER A 269 12.92 -11.29 -11.59
CA SER A 269 14.34 -11.49 -11.28
C SER A 269 15.09 -12.28 -12.35
N LYS A 270 14.39 -13.08 -13.16
CA LYS A 270 14.97 -13.78 -14.32
C LYS A 270 15.16 -12.87 -15.54
N LEU A 271 14.50 -11.72 -15.57
CA LEU A 271 14.54 -10.77 -16.69
C LEU A 271 15.58 -9.67 -16.49
N LEU A 272 16.07 -9.49 -15.27
CA LEU A 272 17.03 -8.46 -14.91
C LEU A 272 18.35 -9.12 -14.47
N PRO A 273 19.50 -8.47 -14.71
CA PRO A 273 20.80 -9.02 -14.34
C PRO A 273 20.97 -8.95 -12.83
N LEU A 274 20.58 -10.00 -12.13
CA LEU A 274 20.71 -10.12 -10.68
C LEU A 274 21.50 -11.38 -10.35
N GLU A 275 22.70 -11.21 -9.81
CA GLU A 275 23.63 -12.30 -9.49
C GLU A 275 23.32 -12.91 -8.12
N LEU A 276 22.05 -13.24 -7.85
CA LEU A 276 21.61 -13.86 -6.61
C LEU A 276 21.17 -15.30 -6.83
N THR A 277 21.52 -16.16 -5.89
CA THR A 277 21.02 -17.52 -5.84
C THR A 277 19.51 -17.55 -5.57
N LEU A 278 18.85 -18.65 -5.92
CA LEU A 278 17.41 -18.81 -5.68
C LEU A 278 17.07 -18.73 -4.17
N GLU A 279 17.97 -19.23 -3.31
CA GLU A 279 17.82 -19.21 -1.86
C GLU A 279 17.91 -17.79 -1.29
N GLU A 280 18.85 -16.98 -1.79
CA GLU A 280 18.96 -15.56 -1.40
C GLU A 280 17.74 -14.75 -1.84
N LEU A 281 17.23 -15.00 -3.06
CA LEU A 281 16.00 -14.38 -3.55
C LEU A 281 14.80 -14.77 -2.68
N ALA A 282 14.69 -16.04 -2.29
CA ALA A 282 13.65 -16.50 -1.37
C ALA A 282 13.79 -15.84 0.01
N ALA A 283 15.00 -15.77 0.56
CA ALA A 283 15.28 -15.11 1.83
C ALA A 283 14.90 -13.62 1.78
N LEU A 284 15.25 -12.90 0.71
CA LEU A 284 14.88 -11.50 0.49
C LEU A 284 13.36 -11.30 0.49
N VAL A 285 12.65 -12.13 -0.27
CA VAL A 285 11.18 -12.07 -0.37
C VAL A 285 10.53 -12.30 1.00
N VAL A 286 11.00 -13.31 1.73
CA VAL A 286 10.50 -13.65 3.07
C VAL A 286 10.80 -12.53 4.06
N LEU A 287 12.03 -11.98 4.05
CA LEU A 287 12.43 -10.86 4.89
C LEU A 287 11.53 -9.64 4.67
N LEU A 288 11.38 -9.20 3.42
CA LEU A 288 10.57 -8.02 3.09
C LEU A 288 9.11 -8.21 3.50
N ARG A 289 8.59 -9.43 3.37
CA ARG A 289 7.23 -9.76 3.81
C ARG A 289 7.09 -9.73 5.33
N ALA A 290 8.04 -10.33 6.05
CA ALA A 290 8.06 -10.32 7.51
C ALA A 290 8.17 -8.90 8.06
N LEU A 291 9.09 -8.09 7.52
CA LEU A 291 9.23 -6.68 7.88
C LEU A 291 7.95 -5.91 7.62
N GLN A 292 7.31 -6.09 6.46
CA GLN A 292 6.04 -5.44 6.17
C GLN A 292 4.97 -5.76 7.23
N ILE A 293 4.84 -7.02 7.65
CA ILE A 293 3.88 -7.41 8.71
C ILE A 293 4.23 -6.73 10.04
N VAL A 294 5.51 -6.72 10.42
CA VAL A 294 5.98 -6.08 11.67
C VAL A 294 5.70 -4.57 11.66
N ILE A 295 6.01 -3.89 10.55
CA ILE A 295 5.78 -2.46 10.36
C ILE A 295 4.30 -2.13 10.55
N GLU A 296 3.42 -2.90 9.92
CA GLU A 296 1.98 -2.66 9.98
C GLU A 296 1.40 -2.95 11.36
N ALA A 297 1.77 -4.07 11.98
CA ALA A 297 1.36 -4.40 13.34
C ALA A 297 1.79 -3.31 14.34
N THR A 298 3.04 -2.85 14.23
CA THR A 298 3.59 -1.79 15.08
C THR A 298 2.85 -0.48 14.86
N ALA A 299 2.64 -0.07 13.60
CA ALA A 299 1.91 1.15 13.29
C ALA A 299 0.46 1.13 13.78
N ILE A 300 -0.22 -0.02 13.71
CA ILE A 300 -1.57 -0.20 14.27
C ILE A 300 -1.56 -0.03 15.78
N GLY A 301 -0.57 -0.58 16.47
CA GLY A 301 -0.37 -0.38 17.91
C GLY A 301 -0.15 1.10 18.24
N LEU A 302 0.72 1.78 17.51
CA LEU A 302 0.98 3.21 17.66
C LEU A 302 -0.27 4.07 17.40
N ALA A 303 -1.09 3.69 16.42
CA ALA A 303 -2.34 4.39 16.11
C ALA A 303 -3.38 4.31 17.24
N GLN A 304 -3.27 3.38 18.19
CA GLN A 304 -4.16 3.33 19.36
C GLN A 304 -3.90 4.48 20.33
N PHE A 305 -2.67 5.00 20.39
CA PHE A 305 -2.29 6.14 21.23
C PHE A 305 -2.66 7.50 20.63
N ILE A 306 -3.08 7.53 19.36
CA ILE A 306 -3.68 8.72 18.77
C ILE A 306 -5.02 8.94 19.47
N SER A 307 -5.05 9.92 20.38
CA SER A 307 -6.22 10.24 21.17
C SER A 307 -7.38 10.57 20.23
N PRO A 308 -8.58 9.97 20.43
CA PRO A 308 -9.77 10.40 19.72
C PRO A 308 -9.94 11.89 19.96
N SER A 309 -10.27 12.63 18.90
CA SER A 309 -10.69 14.01 19.11
C SER A 309 -11.92 13.96 20.01
N ARG A 310 -11.79 14.41 21.27
CA ARG A 310 -12.95 14.61 22.14
C ARG A 310 -13.78 15.65 21.44
N GLN A 311 -14.74 15.23 20.62
CA GLN A 311 -15.79 16.10 20.13
C GLN A 311 -16.47 16.63 21.38
N ARG A 312 -16.10 17.86 21.77
CA ARG A 312 -16.84 18.62 22.77
C ARG A 312 -18.26 18.65 22.24
N THR A 313 -19.11 17.81 22.81
CA THR A 313 -20.55 17.82 22.65
C THR A 313 -21.00 19.19 23.16
N ARG A 314 -20.86 20.23 22.33
CA ARG A 314 -21.63 21.46 22.49
C ARG A 314 -23.06 21.06 22.16
N GLN A 315 -23.73 20.50 23.15
CA GLN A 315 -25.17 20.63 23.28
C GLN A 315 -25.42 22.13 23.43
N ARG A 316 -25.93 22.74 22.36
CA ARG A 316 -26.65 24.01 22.39
C ARG A 316 -28.02 23.71 21.84
#